data_AF-A0A967LMP5-F1
#
_entry.id   AF-A0A967LMP5-F1
#
_cell.length_a   1.000
_cell.length_b   1.000
_cell.length_c   1.000
_cell.angle_alpha   90.00
_cell.angle_beta   90.00
_cell.angle_gamma   90.00
#
_symmetry.space_group_name_H-M   'P 1'
#
loop_
_entity.id
_entity.type
_entity.pdbx_description
1 polymer ?
#
loop_
_entity_poly.entity_id
_entity_poly.type
_entity_poly.pdbx_seq_one_letter_code
_entity_poly.pdbx_strand_id
1 'polypeptide(L)'
;MTVELEDASGRTARVALSGYGPLRAPLEMSILRRGDRERQRFEDPWELLLQGFSVPLADFLEGEPDLDLATLSRVRLVFDRTTAGEIVVDEIGLSRLDPAFLEAQVPVS
;
A
#
# COMPACT_ATOMS: atom_id res chain seq x y z
N MET A 1 -1.82 5.42 -4.38
CA MET A 1 -2.38 5.43 -3.04
C MET A 1 -1.42 6.19 -2.15
N THR A 2 -1.97 7.03 -1.29
CA THR A 2 -1.24 7.80 -0.29
C THR A 2 -1.77 7.41 1.09
N VAL A 3 -0.89 7.29 2.08
CA VAL A 3 -1.28 7.13 3.48
C VAL A 3 -1.18 8.51 4.13
N GLU A 4 -2.20 8.88 4.90
CA GLU A 4 -2.22 10.10 5.69
C GLU A 4 -2.36 9.76 7.17
N LEU A 5 -1.57 10.44 7.99
CA LEU A 5 -1.69 10.40 9.44
C LEU A 5 -2.21 11.74 9.96
N GLU A 6 -2.95 11.69 11.06
CA GLU A 6 -3.39 12.86 11.82
C GLU A 6 -3.08 12.63 13.31
N ASP A 7 -2.52 13.64 13.98
CA ASP A 7 -2.34 13.61 15.44
C ASP A 7 -3.55 14.19 16.20
N ALA A 8 -3.51 14.17 17.53
CA ALA A 8 -4.60 14.68 18.36
C ALA A 8 -4.78 16.21 18.29
N SER A 9 -3.79 16.94 17.76
CA SER A 9 -3.86 18.39 17.53
C SER A 9 -4.42 18.75 16.15
N GLY A 10 -4.63 17.75 15.28
CA GLY A 10 -5.14 17.92 13.92
C GLY A 10 -4.06 18.18 12.88
N ARG A 11 -2.77 18.05 13.21
CA ARG A 11 -1.69 18.12 12.21
C ARG A 11 -1.72 16.85 11.37
N THR A 12 -1.44 17.00 10.08
CA THR A 12 -1.50 15.89 9.13
C THR A 12 -0.24 15.80 8.28
N ALA A 13 0.20 14.58 8.01
CA ALA A 13 1.28 14.29 7.07
C ALA A 13 0.88 13.18 6.10
N ARG A 14 1.51 13.15 4.92
CA ARG A 14 1.20 12.19 3.86
C ARG A 14 2.46 11.57 3.28
N VAL A 15 2.40 10.26 3.01
CA VAL A 15 3.43 9.54 2.26
C VAL A 15 2.81 8.71 1.15
N ALA A 16 3.48 8.66 -0.01
CA ALA A 16 3.02 7.86 -1.13
C ALA A 16 3.54 6.42 -1.00
N LEU A 17 2.66 5.42 -1.07
CA LEU A 17 3.07 4.01 -0.95
C LEU A 17 4.01 3.56 -2.07
N SER A 18 3.99 4.24 -3.22
CA SER A 18 4.94 3.99 -4.31
C SER A 18 6.40 4.23 -3.93
N GLY A 19 6.68 4.96 -2.83
CA GLY A 19 8.04 5.12 -2.31
C GLY A 19 8.61 3.87 -1.63
N TYR A 20 7.75 2.94 -1.20
CA TYR A 20 8.14 1.73 -0.44
C TYR A 20 8.13 0.45 -1.30
N GLY A 21 7.68 0.56 -2.54
CA GLY A 21 7.61 -0.53 -3.49
C GLY A 21 6.54 -0.30 -4.56
N PRO A 22 6.63 -1.01 -5.70
CA PRO A 22 5.57 -0.95 -6.70
C PRO A 22 4.27 -1.51 -6.12
N LEU A 23 3.14 -0.86 -6.41
CA LEU A 23 1.84 -1.51 -6.29
C LEU A 23 1.71 -2.50 -7.45
N ARG A 24 1.62 -3.79 -7.14
CA ARG A 24 1.43 -4.83 -8.16
C ARG A 24 -0.02 -4.85 -8.64
N ALA A 25 -0.19 -4.93 -9.96
CA ALA A 25 -1.47 -5.27 -10.55
C ALA A 25 -1.78 -6.76 -10.27
N PRO A 26 -3.06 -7.17 -10.29
CA PRO A 26 -3.44 -8.58 -10.25
C PRO A 26 -2.65 -9.38 -11.29
N LEU A 27 -2.24 -10.60 -10.93
CA LEU A 27 -1.47 -11.44 -11.86
C LEU A 27 -2.43 -12.03 -12.88
N GLU A 28 -2.30 -11.62 -14.14
CA GLU A 28 -2.95 -12.30 -15.25
C GLU A 28 -2.29 -13.66 -15.48
N MET A 29 -3.08 -14.72 -15.37
CA MET A 29 -2.61 -16.10 -15.55
C MET A 29 -3.19 -16.69 -16.83
N SER A 30 -2.44 -17.58 -17.48
CA SER A 30 -2.97 -18.42 -18.56
C SER A 30 -2.69 -19.86 -18.17
N ILE A 31 -3.75 -20.61 -17.87
CA ILE A 31 -3.67 -22.01 -17.44
C ILE A 31 -3.57 -22.91 -18.67
N LEU A 32 -4.14 -22.51 -19.82
CA LEU A 32 -4.13 -23.26 -21.06
C LEU A 32 -3.37 -22.53 -22.18
N ARG A 33 -2.50 -23.22 -22.89
CA ARG A 33 -1.84 -22.69 -24.12
C ARG A 33 -2.81 -22.28 -25.24
N ARG A 34 -4.09 -22.68 -25.15
CA ARG A 34 -5.13 -22.42 -26.15
C ARG A 34 -6.13 -21.40 -25.62
N GLY A 35 -5.93 -20.13 -26.00
CA GLY A 35 -6.75 -19.01 -25.52
C GLY A 35 -8.23 -19.08 -25.89
N ASP A 36 -8.61 -19.84 -26.91
CA ASP A 36 -10.00 -20.15 -27.26
C ASP A 36 -10.70 -20.98 -26.18
N ARG A 37 -9.99 -21.94 -25.59
CA ARG A 37 -10.50 -22.82 -24.54
C ARG A 37 -10.34 -22.24 -23.13
N GLU A 38 -9.34 -21.40 -22.92
CA GLU A 38 -9.14 -20.64 -21.67
C GLU A 38 -10.39 -19.81 -21.36
N ARG A 39 -10.82 -18.95 -22.30
CA ARG A 39 -11.99 -18.06 -22.14
C ARG A 39 -13.34 -18.77 -22.01
N GLN A 40 -13.44 -20.02 -22.47
CA GLN A 40 -14.65 -20.82 -22.33
C GLN A 40 -14.73 -21.54 -20.97
N ARG A 41 -13.60 -21.69 -20.28
CA ARG A 41 -13.46 -22.57 -19.11
C ARG A 41 -13.11 -21.82 -17.82
N PHE A 42 -12.53 -20.64 -17.94
CA PHE A 42 -12.19 -19.75 -16.82
C PHE A 42 -12.80 -18.37 -17.11
N GLU A 43 -13.73 -17.95 -16.26
CA GLU A 43 -14.42 -16.64 -16.37
C GLU A 43 -13.46 -15.48 -16.09
N ASP A 44 -12.53 -15.67 -15.15
CA ASP A 44 -11.62 -14.64 -14.66
C ASP A 44 -10.24 -15.27 -14.33
N PRO A 45 -9.26 -15.23 -15.25
CA PRO A 45 -7.98 -15.89 -15.03
C PRO A 45 -6.99 -14.98 -14.29
N TRP A 46 -7.44 -14.36 -13.20
CA TRP A 46 -6.60 -13.52 -12.34
C TRP A 46 -6.63 -14.03 -10.90
N GLU A 47 -5.49 -13.92 -10.22
CA GLU A 47 -5.37 -14.22 -8.79
C GLU A 47 -5.01 -12.94 -8.03
N LEU A 48 -5.75 -12.68 -6.95
CA LEU A 48 -5.46 -11.58 -6.05
C LEU A 48 -4.27 -11.93 -5.15
N LEU A 49 -3.13 -11.31 -5.40
CA LEU A 49 -1.96 -11.43 -4.54
C LEU A 49 -1.85 -10.16 -3.68
N LEU A 50 -2.08 -10.29 -2.37
CA LEU A 50 -1.88 -9.19 -1.43
C LEU A 50 -0.39 -8.93 -1.22
N GLN A 51 -0.01 -7.66 -1.24
CA GLN A 51 1.33 -7.20 -0.92
C GLN A 51 1.30 -6.41 0.38
N GLY A 52 2.11 -6.82 1.35
CA GLY A 52 2.32 -6.07 2.58
C GLY A 52 3.19 -4.84 2.34
N PHE A 53 2.82 -3.71 2.92
CA PHE A 53 3.62 -2.50 2.97
C PHE A 53 3.92 -2.15 4.43
N SER A 54 5.19 -2.10 4.78
CA SER A 54 5.66 -1.53 6.04
C SER A 54 6.09 -0.09 5.76
N VAL A 55 5.46 0.86 6.45
CA VAL A 55 5.76 2.29 6.34
C VAL A 55 6.29 2.77 7.69
N PRO A 56 7.57 3.20 7.79
CA PRO A 56 8.08 3.82 9.00
C PRO A 56 7.27 5.08 9.34
N LEU A 57 6.78 5.19 10.58
CA LEU A 57 6.07 6.39 11.02
C LEU A 57 6.97 7.65 10.99
N ALA A 58 8.29 7.48 11.08
CA ALA A 58 9.26 8.57 11.03
C ALA A 58 9.25 9.30 9.68
N ASP A 59 8.92 8.63 8.58
CA ASP A 59 8.95 9.22 7.24
C ASP A 59 7.88 10.33 7.07
N PHE A 60 6.84 10.31 7.90
CA PHE A 60 5.81 11.36 7.92
C PHE A 60 6.35 12.69 8.47
N LEU A 61 7.43 12.66 9.27
CA LEU A 61 8.06 13.86 9.81
C LEU A 61 8.79 14.68 8.76
N GLU A 62 9.10 14.11 7.59
CA GLU A 62 9.66 14.86 6.46
C GLU A 62 8.65 15.88 5.91
N GLY A 63 7.36 15.53 5.92
CA GLY A 63 6.28 16.39 5.43
C GLY A 63 5.70 17.32 6.50
N GLU A 64 5.71 16.91 7.77
CA GLU A 64 5.24 17.69 8.91
C GLU A 64 6.12 17.40 10.14
N PRO A 65 7.21 18.18 10.36
CA PRO A 65 8.16 17.92 11.45
C PRO A 65 7.56 18.01 12.84
N ASP A 66 6.46 18.75 13.00
CA ASP A 66 5.82 18.93 14.30
C ASP A 66 4.78 17.83 14.61
N LEU A 67 4.49 16.92 13.67
CA LEU A 67 3.52 15.84 13.87
C LEU A 67 3.87 14.98 15.10
N ASP A 68 2.92 14.83 16.03
CA ASP A 68 3.13 14.01 17.21
C ASP A 68 2.70 12.56 16.98
N LEU A 69 3.67 11.71 16.68
CA LEU A 69 3.47 10.28 16.44
C LEU A 69 3.02 9.50 17.70
N ALA A 70 3.16 10.07 18.90
CA ALA A 70 2.68 9.44 20.13
C ALA A 70 1.17 9.64 20.35
N THR A 71 0.55 10.58 19.64
CA THR A 71 -0.86 10.95 19.80
C THR A 71 -1.66 10.82 18.51
N LEU A 72 -1.30 9.86 17.65
CA LEU A 72 -2.03 9.56 16.41
C LEU A 72 -3.52 9.33 16.69
N SER A 73 -4.35 10.12 16.03
CA SER A 73 -5.81 10.11 16.17
C SER A 73 -6.49 9.50 14.93
N ARG A 74 -5.84 9.50 13.77
CA ARG A 74 -6.41 8.96 12.53
C ARG A 74 -5.34 8.48 11.55
N VAL A 75 -5.69 7.41 10.84
CA VAL A 75 -5.00 6.92 9.64
C VAL A 75 -6.00 6.96 8.50
N ARG A 76 -5.64 7.54 7.35
CA ARG A 76 -6.46 7.52 6.13
C ARG A 76 -5.69 6.86 4.99
N LEU A 77 -6.35 5.96 4.29
CA LEU A 77 -5.93 5.49 2.97
C LEU A 77 -6.60 6.37 1.92
N VAL A 78 -5.80 7.12 1.17
CA VAL A 78 -6.28 8.12 0.22
C VAL A 78 -6.11 7.62 -1.22
N PHE A 79 -7.23 7.58 -1.94
CA PHE A 79 -7.38 7.05 -3.30
C PHE A 79 -7.91 8.14 -4.25
N ASP A 80 -7.06 9.13 -4.53
CA ASP A 80 -7.43 10.36 -5.26
C ASP A 80 -6.84 10.45 -6.67
N ARG A 81 -6.09 9.43 -7.11
CA ARG A 81 -5.34 9.45 -8.38
C ARG A 81 -6.09 8.85 -9.58
N THR A 82 -7.16 8.10 -9.36
CA THR A 82 -7.96 7.45 -10.41
C THR A 82 -9.44 7.68 -10.17
N THR A 83 -10.22 7.82 -11.24
CA THR A 83 -11.68 8.09 -11.15
C THR A 83 -12.48 6.89 -10.64
N ALA A 84 -12.01 5.67 -10.94
CA ALA A 84 -12.63 4.43 -10.50
C ALA A 84 -11.57 3.34 -10.35
N GLY A 85 -11.85 2.35 -9.50
CA GLY A 85 -11.01 1.19 -9.27
C GLY A 85 -11.52 0.38 -8.07
N GLU A 86 -11.13 -0.89 -8.01
CA GLU A 86 -11.39 -1.75 -6.86
C GLU A 86 -10.10 -1.95 -6.08
N ILE A 87 -10.20 -1.95 -4.75
CA ILE A 87 -9.05 -2.06 -3.86
C ILE A 87 -9.42 -3.02 -2.73
N VAL A 88 -8.60 -4.03 -2.56
CA VAL A 88 -8.70 -4.98 -1.45
C VAL A 88 -7.59 -4.66 -0.47
N VAL A 89 -7.97 -4.49 0.80
CA VAL A 89 -7.03 -4.22 1.89
C VAL A 89 -7.31 -5.22 3.00
N ASP A 90 -6.23 -5.76 3.56
CA ASP A 90 -6.28 -6.65 4.70
C ASP A 90 -5.12 -6.34 5.66
N GLU A 91 -5.24 -6.78 6.91
CA GLU A 91 -4.19 -6.69 7.95
C GLU A 91 -3.61 -5.29 8.17
N ILE A 92 -4.48 -4.29 8.40
CA ILE A 92 -4.06 -2.94 8.78
C ILE A 92 -3.71 -2.90 10.27
N GLY A 93 -2.47 -2.54 10.59
CA GLY A 93 -2.03 -2.44 11.98
C GLY A 93 -0.80 -1.57 12.18
N LEU A 94 -0.51 -1.30 13.45
CA LEU A 94 0.74 -0.69 13.90
C LEU A 94 1.59 -1.76 14.58
N SER A 95 2.87 -1.83 14.22
CA SER A 95 3.80 -2.81 14.76
C SER A 95 5.16 -2.19 15.05
N ARG A 96 5.84 -2.67 16.09
CA ARG A 96 7.27 -2.43 16.27
C ARG A 96 8.01 -3.47 15.44
N LEU A 97 8.49 -3.06 14.27
CA LEU A 97 9.32 -3.89 13.42
C LEU A 97 10.78 -3.81 13.88
N ASP A 98 11.50 -4.92 13.73
CA ASP A 98 12.96 -4.90 13.85
C ASP A 98 13.52 -4.00 12.73
N PRO A 99 14.47 -3.08 13.02
CA PRO A 99 15.05 -2.18 12.03
C PRO A 99 15.54 -2.87 10.75
N ALA A 100 15.99 -4.12 10.84
CA ALA A 100 16.42 -4.91 9.68
C ALA A 100 15.31 -5.10 8.61
N PHE A 101 14.03 -5.06 9.00
CA PHE A 101 12.91 -5.12 8.05
C PHE A 101 12.69 -3.80 7.29
N LEU A 102 13.15 -2.68 7.84
CA LEU A 102 13.05 -1.37 7.19
C LEU A 102 14.21 -1.17 6.20
N GLU A 103 15.41 -1.65 6.52
CA GLU A 103 16.60 -1.58 5.68
C GLU A 103 16.50 -2.41 4.39
N ALA A 104 15.68 -3.48 4.39
CA ALA A 104 15.47 -4.34 3.22
C ALA A 104 14.63 -3.68 2.10
N GLN A 105 14.01 -2.53 2.37
CA GLN A 105 13.31 -1.74 1.35
C GLN A 105 14.34 -0.97 0.51
N VAL A 106 14.85 -1.61 -0.54
CA VAL A 106 15.78 -0.99 -1.50
C VAL A 106 15.08 0.21 -2.17
N PRO A 107 15.67 1.42 -2.14
CA PRO A 107 15.08 2.56 -2.83
C PRO A 107 15.02 2.29 -4.33
N VAL A 108 13.84 2.46 -4.92
CA VAL A 108 13.66 2.42 -6.37
C VAL A 108 14.26 3.71 -6.92
N SER A 109 15.39 3.59 -7.64
CA SER A 109 16.05 4.68 -8.37
C SER A 109 15.24 5.15 -9.57
#